data_AF-A0AAE4EQY2-F1
#
_entry.id   AF-A0AAE4EQY2-F1
#
_cell.length_a   1.000
_cell.length_b   1.000
_cell.length_c   1.000
_cell.angle_alpha   90.00
_cell.angle_beta   90.00
_cell.angle_gamma   90.00
#
_symmetry.space_group_name_H-M   'P 1'
#
loop_
_entity.id
_entity.type
_entity.pdbx_description
1 polymer ?
#
loop_
_entity_poly.entity_id
_entity_poly.type
_entity_poly.pdbx_seq_one_letter_code
_entity_poly.pdbx_strand_id
1 'polypeptide(L)'
;MKLRAVSVPAAVLTAVLVAAPAAVAGNWAVTYLDPLPDTFRAGQPYTVGYWVLQHGSHPSYGDLGATALVFTPAQGDPVAFPGVALREPAHYAAAIALPHDGDWRVSARQGVFADYAIGTLTLPGRLVITPPPDPMGTGEKQPWGAIRPPAIALDGGGAVQAQPDVPVAAAPTPDPPPSLGAVLTVAGLVVVVGAALLVGGRRMRARLRRR
;
A
#
# COMPACT_ATOMS: atom_id res chain seq x y z
N MET A 1 89.60 13.13 21.42
CA MET A 1 90.07 12.08 20.47
C MET A 1 88.87 11.21 20.12
N LYS A 2 88.63 10.91 18.83
CA LYS A 2 87.54 10.07 18.27
C LYS A 2 86.09 10.63 18.41
N LEU A 3 85.22 10.25 17.46
CA LEU A 3 83.81 10.65 17.32
C LEU A 3 82.87 9.44 17.48
N ARG A 4 81.57 9.70 17.75
CA ARG A 4 80.31 9.14 17.15
C ARG A 4 79.12 9.54 18.06
N ALA A 5 77.98 10.08 17.61
CA ALA A 5 76.94 9.55 16.70
C ALA A 5 76.27 8.27 17.25
N VAL A 6 74.93 8.07 17.27
CA VAL A 6 73.74 8.79 16.72
C VAL A 6 72.76 9.12 17.88
N SER A 7 71.51 9.63 17.83
CA SER A 7 70.40 9.86 16.85
C SER A 7 69.81 11.29 17.06
N VAL A 8 68.86 11.90 16.31
CA VAL A 8 67.76 11.51 15.38
C VAL A 8 66.46 11.07 16.13
N PRO A 9 65.27 11.63 15.81
CA PRO A 9 64.49 12.36 16.82
C PRO A 9 63.33 11.60 17.49
N ALA A 10 62.75 12.22 18.53
CA ALA A 10 61.51 11.77 19.16
C ALA A 10 60.35 11.75 18.14
N ALA A 11 59.83 10.56 17.85
CA ALA A 11 58.72 10.37 16.92
C ALA A 11 57.40 10.85 17.55
N VAL A 12 56.81 11.90 16.98
CA VAL A 12 55.46 12.33 17.33
C VAL A 12 54.48 11.33 16.71
N LEU A 13 53.99 10.37 17.50
CA LEU A 13 52.85 9.55 17.11
C LEU A 13 51.57 10.39 17.19
N THR A 14 51.31 11.16 16.14
CA THR A 14 49.99 11.74 15.88
C THR A 14 49.04 10.59 15.55
N ALA A 15 48.41 10.02 16.57
CA ALA A 15 47.38 9.00 16.40
C ALA A 15 46.15 9.62 15.73
N VAL A 16 46.09 9.55 14.40
CA VAL A 16 44.92 9.96 13.61
C VAL A 16 43.81 8.95 13.86
N LEU A 17 43.05 9.17 14.93
CA LEU A 17 41.87 8.40 15.26
C LEU A 17 40.74 8.78 14.28
N VAL A 18 40.83 8.25 13.05
CA VAL A 18 39.73 8.32 12.10
C VAL A 18 38.54 7.64 12.75
N ALA A 19 37.53 8.42 13.11
CA ALA A 19 36.27 7.90 13.63
C ALA A 19 35.56 7.12 12.52
N ALA A 20 35.82 5.81 12.46
CA ALA A 20 35.06 4.92 11.60
C ALA A 20 33.57 5.05 11.99
N PRO A 21 32.65 5.21 11.02
CA PRO A 21 31.23 5.27 11.32
C PRO A 21 30.84 3.97 12.02
N ALA A 22 30.27 4.07 13.22
CA ALA A 22 29.84 2.91 13.98
C ALA A 22 28.81 2.13 13.15
N ALA A 23 29.14 0.89 12.79
CA ALA A 23 28.25 0.06 11.99
C ALA A 23 26.99 -0.26 12.80
N VAL A 24 25.86 0.38 12.47
CA VAL A 24 24.56 0.20 13.15
C VAL A 24 23.91 -1.10 12.68
N ALA A 25 24.61 -2.21 12.90
CA ALA A 25 24.22 -3.57 12.53
C ALA A 25 23.10 -4.09 13.44
N GLY A 26 21.89 -3.58 13.27
CA GLY A 26 20.69 -4.06 13.96
C GLY A 26 19.52 -3.06 14.02
N ASN A 27 19.77 -1.75 14.01
CA ASN A 27 18.72 -0.74 14.24
C ASN A 27 18.37 0.06 12.97
N TRP A 28 17.89 -0.64 11.93
CA TRP A 28 17.35 -0.02 10.73
C TRP A 28 16.08 -0.73 10.25
N ALA A 29 15.21 0.03 9.58
CA ALA A 29 14.00 -0.47 8.94
C ALA A 29 13.82 0.20 7.56
N VAL A 30 12.94 -0.35 6.73
CA VAL A 30 12.52 0.20 5.43
C VAL A 30 11.04 0.51 5.48
N THR A 31 10.63 1.64 4.94
CA THR A 31 9.21 1.93 4.75
C THR A 31 8.79 1.51 3.36
N TYR A 32 7.93 0.49 3.30
CA TYR A 32 7.21 0.13 2.08
C TYR A 32 5.86 0.84 2.07
N LEU A 33 5.34 1.14 0.88
CA LEU A 33 4.01 1.72 0.70
C LEU A 33 3.02 0.67 0.19
N ASP A 34 1.76 0.85 0.56
CA ASP A 34 0.62 0.19 -0.08
C ASP A 34 0.42 0.71 -1.52
N PRO A 35 -0.44 0.07 -2.35
CA PRO A 35 -0.78 0.56 -3.67
C PRO A 35 -1.24 2.03 -3.66
N LEU A 36 -0.64 2.84 -4.52
CA LEU A 36 -0.89 4.27 -4.62
C LEU A 36 -1.81 4.60 -5.81
N PRO A 37 -2.56 5.71 -5.77
CA PRO A 37 -3.28 6.20 -6.95
C PRO A 37 -2.30 6.59 -8.07
N ASP A 38 -2.72 6.39 -9.34
CA ASP A 38 -1.94 6.75 -10.53
C ASP A 38 -1.56 8.24 -10.60
N THR A 39 -2.30 9.11 -9.92
CA THR A 39 -2.08 10.56 -9.92
C THR A 39 -2.57 11.20 -8.62
N PHE A 40 -1.66 11.88 -7.95
CA PHE A 40 -1.92 12.83 -6.88
C PHE A 40 -2.09 14.26 -7.43
N ARG A 41 -2.74 15.13 -6.65
CA ARG A 41 -3.02 16.53 -6.96
C ARG A 41 -2.95 17.37 -5.69
N ALA A 42 -2.51 18.63 -5.80
CA ALA A 42 -2.58 19.57 -4.69
C ALA A 42 -4.03 19.80 -4.22
N GLY A 43 -4.22 20.08 -2.93
CA GLY A 43 -5.52 20.34 -2.29
C GLY A 43 -6.44 19.12 -2.14
N GLN A 44 -6.19 18.02 -2.85
CA GLN A 44 -7.00 16.80 -2.77
C GLN A 44 -6.50 15.89 -1.62
N PRO A 45 -7.39 15.36 -0.76
CA PRO A 45 -7.02 14.42 0.28
C PRO A 45 -6.85 12.99 -0.28
N TYR A 46 -5.87 12.26 0.27
CA TYR A 46 -5.60 10.86 0.00
C TYR A 46 -5.32 10.12 1.31
N THR A 47 -5.59 8.82 1.35
CA THR A 47 -5.09 7.92 2.41
C THR A 47 -3.98 7.06 1.83
N VAL A 48 -2.82 7.03 2.49
CA VAL A 48 -1.66 6.24 2.08
C VAL A 48 -1.31 5.26 3.20
N GLY A 49 -1.43 3.97 2.91
CA GLY A 49 -0.95 2.88 3.76
C GLY A 49 0.56 2.70 3.64
N TYR A 50 1.23 2.34 4.74
CA TYR A 50 2.66 2.07 4.76
C TYR A 50 3.07 1.11 5.89
N TRP A 51 4.17 0.40 5.66
CA TRP A 51 4.71 -0.65 6.52
C TRP A 51 6.13 -0.30 6.95
N VAL A 52 6.42 -0.34 8.25
CA VAL A 52 7.79 -0.16 8.78
C VAL A 52 8.41 -1.52 9.05
N LEU A 53 9.26 -1.99 8.14
CA LEU A 53 9.84 -3.34 8.22
C LEU A 53 11.28 -3.32 8.71
N GLN A 54 11.53 -3.91 9.87
CA GLN A 54 12.88 -4.13 10.39
C GLN A 54 13.69 -4.94 9.37
N HIS A 55 14.90 -4.45 9.09
CA HIS A 55 15.83 -5.02 8.10
C HIS A 55 15.24 -5.23 6.69
N GLY A 56 14.14 -4.54 6.40
CA GLY A 56 13.39 -4.61 5.14
C GLY A 56 12.61 -5.91 4.90
N SER A 57 12.62 -6.87 5.84
CA SER A 57 12.18 -8.26 5.59
C SER A 57 11.00 -8.74 6.42
N HIS A 58 10.74 -8.15 7.59
CA HIS A 58 9.63 -8.54 8.47
C HIS A 58 9.07 -7.32 9.25
N PRO A 59 7.87 -7.40 9.85
CA PRO A 59 7.34 -6.32 10.68
C PRO A 59 8.28 -5.99 11.85
N SER A 60 8.42 -4.72 12.16
CA SER A 60 9.00 -4.29 13.43
C SER A 60 7.99 -4.55 14.56
N TYR A 61 8.40 -5.28 15.61
CA TYR A 61 7.52 -5.61 16.73
C TYR A 61 7.73 -4.70 17.95
N GLY A 62 6.65 -4.46 18.69
CA GLY A 62 6.63 -3.54 19.84
C GLY A 62 5.99 -2.19 19.51
N ASP A 63 6.12 -1.22 20.42
CA ASP A 63 5.75 0.17 20.16
C ASP A 63 6.91 0.89 19.46
N LEU A 64 6.66 1.43 18.27
CA LEU A 64 7.63 2.24 17.53
C LEU A 64 7.58 3.72 17.94
N GLY A 65 6.54 4.14 18.65
CA GLY A 65 6.22 5.55 18.87
C GLY A 65 5.67 6.22 17.59
N ALA A 66 5.93 7.52 17.46
CA ALA A 66 5.32 8.35 16.42
C ALA A 66 5.93 8.12 15.03
N THR A 67 5.22 7.39 14.16
CA THR A 67 5.53 7.29 12.73
C THR A 67 4.77 8.36 11.92
N ALA A 68 5.30 8.74 10.75
CA ALA A 68 4.67 9.72 9.86
C ALA A 68 5.20 9.60 8.42
N LEU A 69 4.40 10.01 7.43
CA LEU A 69 4.92 10.35 6.09
C LEU A 69 5.30 11.83 6.06
N VAL A 70 6.51 12.14 5.57
CA VAL A 70 7.09 13.49 5.57
C VAL A 70 7.42 13.90 4.14
N PHE A 71 6.85 15.03 3.72
CA PHE A 71 6.98 15.60 2.39
C PHE A 71 7.74 16.92 2.49
N THR A 72 8.96 16.96 1.95
CA THR A 72 9.78 18.18 1.93
C THR A 72 9.76 18.81 0.55
N PRO A 73 9.28 20.06 0.40
CA PRO A 73 9.30 20.75 -0.89
C PRO A 73 10.73 21.17 -1.29
N ALA A 74 10.89 21.70 -2.50
CA ALA A 74 12.15 22.32 -2.93
C ALA A 74 12.45 23.65 -2.20
N GLN A 75 11.41 24.37 -1.76
CA GLN A 75 11.50 25.58 -0.93
C GLN A 75 10.35 25.59 0.10
N GLY A 76 10.63 26.05 1.33
CA GLY A 76 9.69 25.99 2.45
C GLY A 76 9.91 24.79 3.37
N ASP A 77 9.08 24.69 4.42
CA ASP A 77 9.25 23.70 5.48
C ASP A 77 8.68 22.31 5.12
N PRO A 78 9.21 21.21 5.70
CA PRO A 78 8.62 19.88 5.55
C PRO A 78 7.23 19.77 6.19
N VAL A 79 6.28 19.17 5.49
CA VAL A 79 4.96 18.82 6.03
C VAL A 79 4.96 17.34 6.44
N ALA A 80 4.58 17.06 7.69
CA ALA A 80 4.50 15.70 8.22
C ALA A 80 3.04 15.30 8.51
N PHE A 81 2.62 14.15 7.99
CA PHE A 81 1.30 13.57 8.21
C PHE A 81 1.46 12.32 9.11
N PRO A 82 1.01 12.35 10.38
CA PRO A 82 1.14 11.24 11.31
C PRO A 82 0.46 9.96 10.81
N GLY A 83 1.07 8.81 11.10
CA GLY A 83 0.46 7.50 10.89
C GLY A 83 -0.47 7.11 12.02
N VAL A 84 -1.64 6.60 11.67
CA VAL A 84 -2.52 5.84 12.57
C VAL A 84 -2.17 4.36 12.40
N ALA A 85 -1.87 3.66 13.49
CA ALA A 85 -1.60 2.22 13.45
C ALA A 85 -2.84 1.44 12.99
N LEU A 86 -2.63 0.48 12.10
CA LEU A 86 -3.64 -0.44 11.61
C LEU A 86 -3.60 -1.76 12.41
N ARG A 87 -4.33 -2.78 11.95
CA ARG A 87 -4.46 -4.06 12.67
C ARG A 87 -3.21 -4.93 12.56
N GLU A 88 -2.49 -4.84 11.44
CA GLU A 88 -1.32 -5.66 11.16
C GLU A 88 -0.06 -5.05 11.83
N PRO A 89 0.87 -5.86 12.35
CA PRO A 89 2.09 -5.34 12.97
C PRO A 89 2.88 -4.41 12.04
N ALA A 90 3.29 -3.26 12.58
CA ALA A 90 3.99 -2.18 11.87
C ALA A 90 3.31 -1.64 10.60
N HIS A 91 2.00 -1.87 10.44
CA HIS A 91 1.18 -1.30 9.37
C HIS A 91 0.49 -0.01 9.86
N TYR A 92 0.52 1.04 9.04
CA TYR A 92 0.01 2.37 9.36
C TYR A 92 -0.71 3.00 8.17
N ALA A 93 -1.65 3.91 8.42
CA ALA A 93 -2.22 4.78 7.40
C ALA A 93 -2.04 6.26 7.77
N ALA A 94 -1.62 7.08 6.81
CA ALA A 94 -1.61 8.55 6.93
C ALA A 94 -2.65 9.16 5.99
N ALA A 95 -3.40 10.15 6.49
CA ALA A 95 -4.24 11.02 5.66
C ALA A 95 -3.41 12.22 5.22
N ILE A 96 -3.19 12.37 3.91
CA ILE A 96 -2.33 13.40 3.32
C ILE A 96 -3.13 14.35 2.43
N ALA A 97 -2.78 15.63 2.47
CA ALA A 97 -3.31 16.65 1.56
C ALA A 97 -2.23 17.72 1.36
N LEU A 98 -1.55 17.72 0.21
CA LEU A 98 -0.43 18.62 -0.05
C LEU A 98 -0.94 19.98 -0.59
N PRO A 99 -0.42 21.12 -0.11
CA PRO A 99 -1.04 22.42 -0.33
C PRO A 99 -0.81 23.03 -1.72
N HIS A 100 0.23 22.61 -2.44
CA HIS A 100 0.59 23.17 -3.75
C HIS A 100 1.26 22.13 -4.66
N ASP A 101 1.22 22.43 -5.96
CA ASP A 101 1.90 21.65 -7.01
C ASP A 101 3.44 21.80 -6.93
N GLY A 102 4.18 21.03 -7.73
CA GLY A 102 5.65 20.99 -7.75
C GLY A 102 6.24 19.71 -7.13
N ASP A 103 7.56 19.71 -6.93
CA ASP A 103 8.32 18.52 -6.50
C ASP A 103 8.50 18.45 -4.98
N TRP A 104 8.24 17.25 -4.44
CA TRP A 104 8.34 16.90 -3.03
C TRP A 104 9.26 15.69 -2.83
N ARG A 105 10.30 15.83 -2.02
CA ARG A 105 11.06 14.68 -1.50
C ARG A 105 10.23 14.00 -0.42
N VAL A 106 10.02 12.69 -0.57
CA VAL A 106 9.18 11.88 0.34
C VAL A 106 10.07 11.00 1.20
N SER A 107 9.82 11.03 2.51
CA SER A 107 10.44 10.17 3.50
C SER A 107 9.41 9.71 4.54
N ALA A 108 9.76 8.74 5.36
CA ALA A 108 8.97 8.32 6.50
C ALA A 108 9.76 8.44 7.80
N ARG A 109 9.12 9.00 8.83
CA ARG A 109 9.56 8.87 10.20
C ARG A 109 9.20 7.49 10.70
N GLN A 110 10.20 6.73 11.14
CA GLN A 110 10.06 5.33 11.58
C GLN A 110 10.09 5.15 13.10
N GLY A 111 9.90 6.23 13.87
CA GLY A 111 9.81 6.19 15.32
C GLY A 111 11.16 5.94 15.99
N VAL A 112 11.41 4.72 16.46
CA VAL A 112 12.69 4.29 17.06
C VAL A 112 13.82 4.01 16.04
N PHE A 113 13.47 3.90 14.76
CA PHE A 113 14.45 3.79 13.67
C PHE A 113 14.71 5.15 13.01
N ALA A 114 15.82 5.25 12.27
CA ALA A 114 16.15 6.46 11.51
C ALA A 114 15.10 6.75 10.41
N ASP A 115 14.93 8.03 10.07
CA ASP A 115 14.02 8.44 8.98
C ASP A 115 14.46 7.81 7.64
N TYR A 116 13.49 7.22 6.93
CA TYR A 116 13.74 6.47 5.69
C TYR A 116 13.33 7.27 4.46
N ALA A 117 14.25 7.44 3.50
CA ALA A 117 13.98 8.13 2.23
C ALA A 117 13.22 7.22 1.25
N ILE A 118 12.02 7.62 0.85
CA ILE A 118 11.12 6.82 -0.01
C ILE A 118 11.30 7.17 -1.49
N GLY A 119 11.43 8.44 -1.85
CA GLY A 119 11.47 8.85 -3.26
C GLY A 119 11.07 10.30 -3.50
N THR A 120 10.55 10.59 -4.70
CA THR A 120 10.13 11.94 -5.11
C THR A 120 8.73 11.92 -5.72
N LEU A 121 7.84 12.78 -5.23
CA LEU A 121 6.49 13.01 -5.73
C LEU A 121 6.42 14.36 -6.45
N THR A 122 6.10 14.33 -7.75
CA THR A 122 5.75 15.54 -8.52
C THR A 122 4.23 15.72 -8.51
N LEU A 123 3.76 16.92 -8.21
CA LEU A 123 2.35 17.30 -8.27
C LEU A 123 2.07 18.30 -9.42
N PRO A 124 0.97 18.12 -10.18
CA PRO A 124 0.13 16.92 -10.25
C PRO A 124 0.89 15.78 -10.94
N GLY A 125 0.81 14.56 -10.42
CA GLY A 125 1.64 13.45 -10.89
C GLY A 125 1.74 12.29 -9.91
N ARG A 126 2.84 11.54 -9.96
CA ARG A 126 3.03 10.27 -9.22
C ARG A 126 4.27 10.31 -8.34
N LEU A 127 4.29 9.47 -7.31
CA LEU A 127 5.48 9.19 -6.52
C LEU A 127 6.37 8.19 -7.26
N VAL A 128 7.59 8.62 -7.61
CA VAL A 128 8.67 7.73 -8.05
C VAL A 128 9.39 7.22 -6.80
N ILE A 129 9.20 5.94 -6.49
CA ILE A 129 9.79 5.26 -5.33
C ILE A 129 11.24 4.85 -5.67
N THR A 130 12.17 5.18 -4.78
CA THR A 130 13.55 4.69 -4.81
C THR A 130 13.55 3.19 -4.44
N PRO A 131 14.21 2.31 -5.20
CA PRO A 131 14.31 0.89 -4.84
C PRO A 131 14.87 0.73 -3.41
N PRO A 132 14.25 -0.10 -2.55
CA PRO A 132 14.76 -0.35 -1.21
C PRO A 132 16.07 -1.15 -1.26
N PRO A 133 16.90 -1.11 -0.20
CA PRO A 133 18.02 -2.04 -0.06
C PRO A 133 17.52 -3.49 -0.01
N ASP A 134 18.36 -4.43 -0.42
CA ASP A 134 18.02 -5.86 -0.36
C ASP A 134 17.63 -6.28 1.07
N PRO A 135 16.47 -6.95 1.25
CA PRO A 135 15.98 -7.32 2.57
C PRO A 135 16.85 -8.40 3.21
N MET A 136 17.26 -8.23 4.46
CA MET A 136 18.04 -9.27 5.16
C MET A 136 17.10 -10.41 5.57
N GLY A 137 17.22 -11.55 4.90
CA GLY A 137 16.50 -12.76 5.27
C GLY A 137 16.94 -13.27 6.64
N THR A 138 16.02 -13.35 7.59
CA THR A 138 16.28 -13.86 8.95
C THR A 138 16.46 -15.39 9.01
N GLY A 139 16.21 -16.10 7.91
CA GLY A 139 16.16 -17.56 7.88
C GLY A 139 14.88 -18.16 8.48
N GLU A 140 14.05 -17.34 9.12
CA GLU A 140 12.76 -17.74 9.68
C GLU A 140 11.65 -17.69 8.63
N LYS A 141 10.59 -18.48 8.83
CA LYS A 141 9.38 -18.38 8.02
C LYS A 141 8.70 -17.04 8.33
N GLN A 142 8.76 -16.10 7.38
CA GLN A 142 8.26 -14.74 7.57
C GLN A 142 6.79 -14.73 8.06
N PRO A 143 6.42 -13.84 9.00
CA PRO A 143 5.19 -13.92 9.79
C PRO A 143 3.94 -13.40 9.05
N TRP A 144 3.91 -13.49 7.72
CA TRP A 144 2.85 -12.92 6.89
C TRP A 144 1.53 -13.69 6.97
N GLY A 145 0.44 -12.93 7.11
CA GLY A 145 -0.92 -13.45 6.93
C GLY A 145 -1.42 -13.27 5.51
N ALA A 146 -2.75 -13.20 5.36
CA ALA A 146 -3.39 -12.84 4.09
C ALA A 146 -3.06 -11.40 3.66
N ILE A 147 -2.85 -10.49 4.63
CA ILE A 147 -2.42 -9.10 4.44
C ILE A 147 -0.91 -9.03 4.72
N ARG A 148 -0.16 -8.39 3.82
CA ARG A 148 1.29 -8.16 3.87
C ARG A 148 1.66 -7.01 2.92
N PRO A 149 2.87 -6.41 3.02
CA PRO A 149 3.35 -5.45 2.04
C PRO A 149 3.28 -5.99 0.61
N PRO A 150 2.86 -5.20 -0.39
CA PRO A 150 2.73 -5.66 -1.78
C PRO A 150 4.08 -6.05 -2.40
N ALA A 151 5.17 -5.52 -1.85
CA ALA A 151 6.52 -5.61 -2.39
C ALA A 151 7.38 -6.76 -1.80
N ILE A 152 6.81 -7.75 -1.12
CA ILE A 152 7.58 -8.91 -0.61
C ILE A 152 7.02 -10.22 -1.17
N ALA A 153 7.92 -11.02 -1.77
CA ALA A 153 7.58 -12.35 -2.27
C ALA A 153 7.39 -13.33 -1.11
N LEU A 154 6.41 -14.23 -1.23
CA LEU A 154 6.06 -15.21 -0.19
C LEU A 154 7.20 -16.17 0.16
N ASP A 155 8.11 -16.40 -0.78
CA ASP A 155 9.08 -17.49 -0.74
C ASP A 155 10.45 -17.07 -0.19
N GLY A 156 10.54 -15.87 0.40
CA GLY A 156 11.82 -15.25 0.81
C GLY A 156 12.59 -14.59 -0.33
N GLY A 157 12.00 -14.51 -1.53
CA GLY A 157 12.48 -13.63 -2.60
C GLY A 157 12.40 -12.16 -2.20
N GLY A 158 13.30 -11.34 -2.77
CA GLY A 158 13.46 -9.93 -2.43
C GLY A 158 12.31 -9.02 -2.89
N ALA A 159 12.62 -7.72 -2.99
CA ALA A 159 11.62 -6.68 -3.26
C ALA A 159 10.90 -6.88 -4.61
N VAL A 160 9.64 -7.29 -4.55
CA VAL A 160 8.73 -7.33 -5.70
C VAL A 160 8.38 -5.90 -6.08
N GLN A 161 8.63 -5.50 -7.32
CA GLN A 161 8.10 -4.23 -7.82
C GLN A 161 6.58 -4.25 -7.69
N ALA A 162 5.99 -3.24 -7.06
CA ALA A 162 4.55 -3.05 -7.02
C ALA A 162 4.04 -2.75 -8.44
N GLN A 163 3.82 -3.81 -9.21
CA GLN A 163 3.29 -3.73 -10.56
C GLN A 163 1.88 -3.13 -10.44
N PRO A 164 1.57 -2.03 -11.18
CA PRO A 164 0.22 -1.49 -11.17
C PRO A 164 -0.73 -2.61 -11.63
N ASP A 165 -1.87 -2.74 -10.96
CA ASP A 165 -2.85 -3.77 -11.28
C ASP A 165 -3.18 -3.68 -12.78
N VAL A 166 -2.75 -4.68 -13.54
CA VAL A 166 -3.27 -4.92 -14.89
C VAL A 166 -4.77 -5.05 -14.69
N PRO A 167 -5.62 -4.18 -15.28
CA PRO A 167 -7.03 -4.20 -15.00
C PRO A 167 -7.59 -5.58 -15.32
N VAL A 168 -7.91 -6.35 -14.27
CA VAL A 168 -8.58 -7.63 -14.40
C VAL A 168 -9.92 -7.29 -15.04
N ALA A 169 -10.02 -7.54 -16.35
CA ALA A 169 -11.17 -7.16 -17.15
C ALA A 169 -12.41 -7.70 -16.43
N ALA A 170 -13.23 -6.76 -15.94
CA ALA A 170 -14.23 -7.06 -14.92
C ALA A 170 -15.07 -8.26 -15.37
N ALA A 171 -15.01 -9.34 -14.59
CA ALA A 171 -15.73 -10.57 -14.91
C ALA A 171 -17.19 -10.19 -15.22
N PRO A 172 -17.75 -10.58 -16.37
CA PRO A 172 -18.99 -10.03 -16.87
C PRO A 172 -20.05 -10.17 -15.78
N THR A 173 -20.61 -9.02 -15.37
CA THR A 173 -21.58 -8.98 -14.26
C THR A 173 -22.68 -9.98 -14.56
N PRO A 174 -22.93 -10.97 -13.68
CA PRO A 174 -24.03 -11.91 -13.87
C PRO A 174 -25.32 -11.12 -14.12
N ASP A 175 -26.09 -11.54 -15.12
CA ASP A 175 -27.33 -10.84 -15.48
C ASP A 175 -28.18 -10.61 -14.23
N PRO A 176 -28.68 -9.38 -13.99
CA PRO A 176 -29.46 -9.09 -12.80
C PRO A 176 -30.66 -10.05 -12.74
N PRO A 177 -30.91 -10.72 -11.60
CA PRO A 177 -31.96 -11.71 -11.51
C PRO A 177 -33.30 -11.07 -11.92
N PRO A 178 -34.12 -11.79 -12.73
CA PRO A 178 -35.28 -11.19 -13.39
C PRO A 178 -36.18 -10.53 -12.35
N SER A 179 -36.37 -9.22 -12.49
CA SER A 179 -37.10 -8.43 -11.51
C SER A 179 -38.51 -8.97 -11.34
N LEU A 180 -39.08 -8.83 -10.14
CA LEU A 180 -40.40 -9.40 -9.82
C LEU A 180 -41.50 -8.95 -10.80
N GLY A 181 -41.36 -7.76 -11.41
CA GLY A 181 -42.25 -7.30 -12.49
C GLY A 181 -42.22 -8.18 -13.76
N ALA A 182 -41.06 -8.72 -14.15
CA ALA A 182 -40.93 -9.61 -15.31
C ALA A 182 -41.54 -11.00 -15.05
N VAL A 183 -41.44 -11.50 -13.81
CA VAL A 183 -42.10 -12.75 -13.40
C VAL A 183 -43.63 -12.57 -13.36
N LEU A 184 -44.10 -11.42 -12.86
CA LEU A 184 -45.52 -11.11 -12.73
C LEU A 184 -46.22 -10.87 -14.09
N THR A 185 -45.54 -10.33 -15.11
CA THR A 185 -46.15 -10.17 -16.45
C THR A 185 -46.39 -11.51 -17.14
N VAL A 186 -45.46 -12.47 -17.04
CA VAL A 186 -45.66 -13.83 -17.56
C VAL A 186 -46.75 -14.57 -16.80
N ALA A 187 -46.74 -14.51 -15.46
CA ALA A 187 -47.77 -15.15 -14.63
C ALA A 187 -49.18 -14.57 -14.87
N GLY A 188 -49.29 -13.24 -15.01
CA GLY A 188 -50.56 -12.55 -15.28
C GLY A 188 -51.20 -12.96 -16.61
N LEU A 189 -50.39 -13.15 -17.67
CA LEU A 189 -50.87 -13.53 -19.00
C LEU A 189 -51.58 -14.90 -18.98
N VAL A 190 -51.00 -15.88 -18.25
CA VAL A 190 -51.56 -17.24 -18.13
C VAL A 190 -52.92 -17.24 -17.44
N VAL A 191 -53.09 -16.44 -16.38
CA VAL A 191 -54.36 -16.35 -15.64
C VAL A 191 -55.47 -15.74 -16.51
N VAL A 192 -55.18 -14.70 -17.28
CA VAL A 192 -56.16 -14.04 -18.16
C VAL A 192 -56.63 -14.98 -19.28
N VAL A 193 -55.70 -15.72 -19.93
CA VAL A 193 -56.05 -16.70 -20.97
C VAL A 193 -56.87 -17.86 -20.39
N GLY A 194 -56.50 -18.38 -19.22
CA GLY A 194 -57.24 -19.44 -18.53
C GLY A 194 -58.68 -19.03 -18.17
N ALA A 195 -58.86 -17.81 -17.64
CA ALA A 195 -60.17 -17.26 -17.32
C ALA A 195 -61.06 -17.09 -18.57
N ALA A 196 -60.50 -16.58 -19.67
CA ALA A 196 -61.22 -16.41 -20.93
C ALA A 196 -61.74 -17.75 -21.49
N LEU A 197 -60.91 -18.80 -21.48
CA LEU A 197 -61.28 -20.14 -21.93
C LEU A 197 -62.38 -20.77 -21.06
N LEU A 198 -62.31 -20.62 -19.74
CA LEU A 198 -63.34 -21.14 -18.82
C LEU A 198 -64.70 -20.45 -18.98
N VAL A 199 -64.73 -19.14 -19.21
CA VAL A 199 -65.97 -18.39 -19.48
C VAL A 199 -66.54 -18.72 -20.86
N GLY A 200 -65.69 -18.83 -21.90
CA GLY A 200 -66.09 -19.25 -23.24
C GLY A 200 -66.70 -20.66 -23.27
N GLY A 201 -66.01 -21.64 -22.66
CA GLY A 201 -66.46 -23.02 -22.60
C GLY A 201 -67.80 -23.20 -21.88
N ARG A 202 -68.04 -22.47 -20.78
CA ARG A 202 -69.34 -22.46 -20.09
C ARG A 202 -70.47 -21.89 -20.96
N ARG A 203 -70.23 -20.78 -21.67
CA ARG A 203 -71.23 -20.19 -22.59
C ARG A 203 -71.57 -21.12 -23.77
N MET A 204 -70.60 -21.87 -24.29
CA MET A 204 -70.84 -22.82 -25.39
C MET A 204 -71.63 -24.06 -24.93
N ARG A 205 -71.29 -24.66 -23.78
CA ARG A 205 -72.06 -25.79 -23.22
C ARG A 205 -73.50 -25.43 -22.86
N ALA A 206 -73.78 -24.18 -22.49
CA ALA A 206 -75.14 -23.71 -22.22
C ALA A 206 -76.03 -23.65 -23.48
N ARG A 207 -75.46 -23.35 -24.66
CA ARG A 207 -76.18 -23.31 -25.95
C ARG A 207 -76.52 -24.70 -26.50
N LEU A 208 -75.68 -25.70 -26.21
CA LEU A 208 -75.87 -27.10 -26.62
C LEU A 208 -76.89 -27.88 -25.75
N ARG A 209 -77.48 -27.26 -24.72
CA ARG A 209 -78.54 -27.83 -23.87
C ARG A 209 -79.91 -27.15 -24.04
N ARG A 210 -80.12 -26.43 -25.15
CA ARG A 210 -81.40 -25.78 -25.51
C ARG A 210 -81.76 -25.98 -26.99
N ARG A 211 -81.57 -27.20 -27.46
CA ARG A 211 -82.13 -27.80 -28.68
C ARG A 211 -82.50 -29.24 -28.35
#